data_AF-A0A328EED7-F1
#
_entry.id   AF-A0A328EED7-F1
#
_cell.length_a   1.000
_cell.length_b   1.000
_cell.length_c   1.000
_cell.angle_alpha   90.00
_cell.angle_beta   90.00
_cell.angle_gamma   90.00
#
_symmetry.space_group_name_H-M   'P 1'
#
loop_
_entity.id
_entity.type
_entity.pdbx_description
1 polymer ?
#
loop_
_entity_poly.entity_id
_entity_poly.type
_entity_poly.pdbx_seq_one_letter_code
_entity_poly.pdbx_strand_id
1 'polypeptide(L)'
;MDMKKIFWSIFVIFFGFFSISCTTKNTGDTILEEANIVRIIGENDRKIFSQSMGYKISENLILTSAHSLNDENLQYLINNEKYTILEKNLNEDIAFLGKNLAEKIPKNFLKKGIIGEKIFAFVERDGKKIKLEGKIIATDVMVAGFFENGKNFSFRARILTDLSVQSGDSGTPIFNELNEILDVVHISNFHK
;
A
#
# COMPACT_ATOMS: atom_id res chain seq x y z
N MET A 1 65.10 -28.35 -27.92
CA MET A 1 64.03 -29.03 -28.68
C MET A 1 62.88 -29.11 -27.71
N ASP A 2 62.13 -28.01 -27.60
CA ASP A 2 61.16 -27.82 -26.53
C ASP A 2 59.74 -27.77 -27.07
N MET A 3 58.93 -28.55 -26.38
CA MET A 3 57.67 -29.12 -26.81
C MET A 3 56.55 -28.07 -26.76
N LYS A 4 55.92 -27.84 -27.91
CA LYS A 4 54.68 -27.08 -28.07
C LYS A 4 53.63 -27.54 -27.04
N LYS A 5 53.22 -26.67 -26.12
CA LYS A 5 51.95 -26.83 -25.39
C LYS A 5 50.87 -26.10 -26.17
N ILE A 6 50.11 -26.87 -26.93
CA ILE A 6 48.96 -26.45 -27.73
C ILE A 6 47.73 -27.16 -27.14
N PHE A 7 46.75 -26.33 -26.77
CA PHE A 7 45.32 -26.62 -26.59
C PHE A 7 44.91 -27.56 -25.42
N TRP A 8 43.67 -27.61 -24.91
CA TRP A 8 42.34 -27.21 -25.41
C TRP A 8 41.48 -26.67 -24.26
N SER A 9 40.75 -25.58 -24.52
CA SER A 9 39.64 -25.08 -23.71
C SER A 9 38.51 -26.11 -23.75
N ILE A 10 38.09 -26.65 -22.59
CA ILE A 10 36.87 -27.46 -22.49
C ILE A 10 35.77 -26.59 -21.90
N PHE A 11 34.87 -26.19 -22.80
CA PHE A 11 33.58 -25.57 -22.55
C PHE A 11 32.62 -26.68 -22.12
N VAL A 12 32.21 -26.72 -20.84
CA VAL A 12 31.19 -27.67 -20.37
C VAL A 12 29.86 -26.93 -20.29
N ILE A 13 29.00 -27.18 -21.28
CA ILE A 13 27.59 -26.77 -21.28
C ILE A 13 26.82 -27.88 -20.56
N PHE A 14 26.25 -27.57 -19.38
CA PHE A 14 25.26 -28.44 -18.75
C PHE A 14 23.87 -28.13 -19.31
N PHE A 15 23.43 -28.92 -20.30
CA PHE A 15 22.01 -29.10 -20.59
C PHE A 15 21.46 -30.14 -19.62
N GLY A 16 20.98 -29.69 -18.48
CA GLY A 16 20.21 -30.50 -17.54
C GLY A 16 18.74 -30.15 -17.62
N PHE A 17 17.98 -30.89 -18.42
CA PHE A 17 16.54 -31.01 -18.26
C PHE A 17 16.27 -31.59 -16.87
N PHE A 18 15.81 -30.77 -15.93
CA PHE A 18 15.12 -31.27 -14.74
C PHE A 18 13.66 -30.89 -14.84
N SER A 19 12.88 -31.97 -14.86
CA SER A 19 11.44 -32.06 -14.88
C SER A 19 10.77 -31.08 -13.93
N ILE A 20 9.70 -30.48 -14.42
CA ILE A 20 8.68 -29.74 -13.69
C ILE A 20 8.26 -30.58 -12.46
N SER A 21 8.82 -30.27 -11.30
CA SER A 21 8.14 -30.51 -10.03
C SER A 21 7.36 -29.25 -9.74
N CYS A 22 6.09 -29.29 -10.14
CA CYS A 22 5.06 -28.39 -9.70
C CYS A 22 4.93 -28.54 -8.17
N THR A 23 5.75 -27.79 -7.45
CA THR A 23 5.50 -27.51 -6.03
C THR A 23 4.74 -26.21 -6.03
N THR A 24 3.43 -26.32 -5.85
CA THR A 24 2.54 -25.22 -5.48
C THR A 24 3.05 -24.62 -4.18
N LYS A 25 3.98 -23.67 -4.28
CA LYS A 25 4.21 -22.72 -3.21
C LYS A 25 2.98 -21.82 -3.13
N ASN A 26 2.10 -22.15 -2.20
CA ASN A 26 1.22 -21.19 -1.55
C ASN A 26 2.10 -20.19 -0.77
N THR A 27 2.81 -19.33 -1.47
CA THR A 27 3.37 -18.12 -0.90
C THR A 27 2.53 -16.97 -1.44
N GLY A 28 1.80 -16.31 -0.54
CA GLY A 28 1.27 -14.98 -0.79
C GLY A 28 2.45 -14.03 -0.93
N ASP A 29 3.16 -14.14 -2.05
CA ASP A 29 4.26 -13.27 -2.43
C ASP A 29 3.64 -11.92 -2.69
N THR A 30 3.58 -11.11 -1.63
CA THR A 30 3.25 -9.70 -1.72
C THR A 30 4.52 -9.06 -2.27
N ILE A 31 4.78 -9.24 -3.57
CA ILE A 31 5.84 -8.50 -4.25
C ILE A 31 5.40 -7.05 -4.14
N LEU A 32 6.10 -6.34 -3.26
CA LEU A 32 5.89 -4.95 -2.94
C LEU A 32 6.45 -4.16 -4.11
N GLU A 33 5.64 -4.04 -5.15
CA GLU A 33 5.98 -3.19 -6.26
C GLU A 33 5.49 -1.80 -5.92
N GLU A 34 6.40 -0.84 -5.93
CA GLU A 34 6.09 0.58 -6.05
C GLU A 34 4.95 0.81 -7.07
N ALA A 35 4.85 -0.02 -8.12
CA ALA A 35 3.77 -0.07 -9.10
C ALA A 35 2.35 -0.22 -8.53
N ASN A 36 2.18 -0.88 -7.37
CA ASN A 36 0.88 -1.13 -6.75
C ASN A 36 0.31 0.08 -5.99
N ILE A 37 1.10 1.14 -5.83
CA ILE A 37 0.62 2.41 -5.31
C ILE A 37 -0.19 3.11 -6.40
N VAL A 38 -1.43 3.47 -6.06
CA VAL A 38 -2.40 4.06 -6.99
C VAL A 38 -3.00 5.34 -6.42
N ARG A 39 -3.32 6.29 -7.30
CA ARG A 39 -4.14 7.45 -6.96
C ARG A 39 -5.61 7.09 -7.06
N ILE A 40 -6.37 7.45 -6.04
CA ILE A 40 -7.83 7.31 -5.98
C ILE A 40 -8.44 8.70 -6.14
N ILE A 41 -9.36 8.82 -7.09
CA ILE A 41 -10.08 10.06 -7.38
C ILE A 41 -11.55 9.84 -7.03
N GLY A 42 -12.08 10.62 -6.09
CA GLY A 42 -13.52 10.68 -5.83
C GLY A 42 -14.15 11.77 -6.69
N GLU A 43 -15.05 11.38 -7.60
CA GLU A 43 -15.72 12.30 -8.51
C GLU A 43 -17.24 12.20 -8.48
N ASN A 44 -17.92 13.30 -8.81
CA ASN A 44 -19.35 13.32 -9.10
C ASN A 44 -19.61 14.34 -10.23
N ASP A 45 -20.43 13.98 -11.22
CA ASP A 45 -20.73 14.80 -12.39
C ASP A 45 -19.48 15.45 -13.05
N ARG A 46 -18.39 14.68 -13.16
CA ARG A 46 -17.08 15.10 -13.70
C ARG A 46 -16.35 16.20 -12.91
N LYS A 47 -16.78 16.49 -11.68
CA LYS A 47 -16.02 17.29 -10.72
C LYS A 47 -15.27 16.36 -9.76
N ILE A 48 -14.00 16.68 -9.52
CA ILE A 48 -13.17 15.99 -8.52
C ILE A 48 -13.45 16.61 -7.15
N PHE A 49 -13.81 15.77 -6.18
CA PHE A 49 -14.11 16.18 -4.80
C PHE A 49 -13.06 15.69 -3.81
N SER A 50 -12.42 14.55 -4.09
CA SER A 50 -11.35 14.03 -3.26
C SER A 50 -10.23 13.42 -4.11
N GLN A 51 -9.01 13.49 -3.57
CA GLN A 51 -7.85 12.76 -4.07
C GLN A 51 -7.13 12.13 -2.89
N SER A 52 -6.81 10.86 -3.02
CA SER A 52 -6.08 10.10 -2.01
C SER A 52 -5.21 9.04 -2.68
N MET A 53 -4.45 8.32 -1.88
CA MET A 53 -3.65 7.19 -2.31
C MET A 53 -4.28 5.87 -1.88
N GLY A 54 -3.87 4.80 -2.54
CA GLY A 54 -4.22 3.45 -2.13
C GLY A 54 -3.16 2.45 -2.56
N TYR A 55 -3.33 1.21 -2.11
CA TYR A 55 -2.49 0.08 -2.45
C TYR A 55 -3.30 -1.01 -3.12
N LYS A 56 -2.85 -1.40 -4.31
CA LYS A 56 -3.41 -2.51 -5.07
C LYS A 56 -2.98 -3.84 -4.45
N ILE A 57 -3.88 -4.46 -3.70
CA ILE A 57 -3.67 -5.78 -3.09
C ILE A 57 -3.81 -6.87 -4.16
N SER A 58 -4.77 -6.69 -5.07
CA SER A 58 -5.00 -7.54 -6.23
C SER A 58 -5.51 -6.70 -7.41
N GLU A 59 -5.69 -7.30 -8.58
CA GLU A 59 -6.31 -6.65 -9.74
C GLU A 59 -7.66 -5.97 -9.46
N ASN A 60 -8.38 -6.44 -8.44
CA ASN A 60 -9.74 -6.00 -8.14
C ASN A 60 -9.90 -5.45 -6.71
N LEU A 61 -8.84 -5.37 -5.91
CA LEU A 61 -8.90 -5.00 -4.49
C LEU A 61 -7.85 -3.96 -4.14
N ILE A 62 -8.31 -2.87 -3.52
CA ILE A 62 -7.49 -1.73 -3.13
C ILE A 62 -7.68 -1.46 -1.64
N LEU A 63 -6.58 -1.30 -0.91
CA LEU A 63 -6.55 -0.79 0.45
C LEU A 63 -6.36 0.74 0.43
N THR A 64 -7.08 1.46 1.28
CA THR A 64 -6.90 2.90 1.47
C THR A 64 -7.39 3.32 2.87
N SER A 65 -7.33 4.62 3.15
CA SER A 65 -7.88 5.24 4.36
C SER A 65 -9.40 5.45 4.25
N ALA A 66 -10.14 5.22 5.34
CA ALA A 66 -11.60 5.34 5.34
C ALA A 66 -12.09 6.79 5.20
N HIS A 67 -11.39 7.76 5.81
CA HIS A 67 -11.75 9.17 5.75
C HIS A 67 -11.65 9.76 4.33
N SER A 68 -10.80 9.17 3.48
CA SER A 68 -10.68 9.58 2.07
C SER A 68 -11.93 9.22 1.25
N LEU A 69 -12.77 8.32 1.76
CA LEU A 69 -14.00 7.84 1.13
C LEU A 69 -15.23 8.46 1.81
N ASN A 70 -15.26 9.79 1.95
CA ASN A 70 -16.18 10.51 2.82
C ASN A 70 -17.60 10.71 2.26
N ASP A 71 -17.85 10.46 0.98
CA ASP A 71 -19.17 10.63 0.37
C ASP A 71 -19.54 9.39 -0.48
N GLU A 72 -20.65 8.76 -0.13
CA GLU A 72 -21.18 7.56 -0.80
C GLU A 72 -21.74 7.86 -2.20
N ASN A 73 -21.99 9.13 -2.51
CA ASN A 73 -22.44 9.57 -3.82
C ASN A 73 -21.28 9.78 -4.81
N LEU A 74 -20.03 9.75 -4.33
CA LEU A 74 -18.86 9.84 -5.19
C LEU A 74 -18.61 8.50 -5.89
N GLN A 75 -18.23 8.60 -7.16
CA GLN A 75 -17.62 7.51 -7.88
C GLN A 75 -16.12 7.53 -7.60
N TYR A 76 -15.60 6.41 -7.11
CA TYR A 76 -14.17 6.26 -6.85
C TYR A 76 -13.49 5.66 -8.07
N LEU A 77 -12.57 6.42 -8.65
CA LEU A 77 -11.85 6.06 -9.86
C LEU A 77 -10.37 5.80 -9.58
N ILE A 78 -9.84 4.77 -10.22
CA ILE A 78 -8.41 4.46 -10.28
C ILE A 78 -8.09 4.18 -11.75
N ASN A 79 -7.19 4.96 -12.35
CA ASN A 79 -6.88 4.86 -13.79
C ASN A 79 -8.14 4.87 -14.69
N ASN A 80 -9.12 5.72 -14.36
CA ASN A 80 -10.44 5.82 -15.01
C ASN A 80 -11.35 4.58 -14.91
N GLU A 81 -10.96 3.58 -14.11
CA GLU A 81 -11.81 2.44 -13.79
C GLU A 81 -12.58 2.70 -12.49
N LYS A 82 -13.86 2.31 -12.46
CA LYS A 82 -14.72 2.48 -11.29
C LYS A 82 -14.50 1.37 -10.26
N TYR A 83 -14.39 1.79 -9.00
CA TYR A 83 -14.35 0.91 -7.85
C TYR A 83 -15.51 1.24 -6.89
N THR A 84 -15.95 0.24 -6.15
CA THR A 84 -17.03 0.33 -5.16
C THR A 84 -16.44 0.14 -3.77
N ILE A 85 -16.99 0.83 -2.77
CA ILE A 85 -16.63 0.61 -1.37
C ILE A 85 -17.12 -0.78 -0.96
N LEU A 86 -16.20 -1.65 -0.55
CA LEU A 86 -16.51 -2.99 -0.05
C LEU A 86 -16.63 -2.99 1.48
N GLU A 87 -15.69 -2.34 2.13
CA GLU A 87 -15.63 -2.21 3.58
C GLU A 87 -15.05 -0.86 3.96
N LYS A 88 -15.57 -0.25 5.02
CA LYS A 88 -15.12 1.02 5.55
C LYS A 88 -15.19 1.00 7.07
N ASN A 89 -14.03 0.96 7.72
CA ASN A 89 -13.90 1.00 9.17
C ASN A 89 -13.39 2.37 9.62
N LEU A 90 -14.32 3.23 10.04
CA LEU A 90 -13.99 4.57 10.56
C LEU A 90 -13.27 4.54 11.91
N ASN A 91 -13.34 3.44 12.67
CA ASN A 91 -12.70 3.33 13.98
C ASN A 91 -11.19 3.06 13.88
N GLU A 92 -10.74 2.49 12.77
CA GLU A 92 -9.32 2.25 12.47
C GLU A 92 -8.83 3.08 11.27
N ASP A 93 -9.72 3.85 10.66
CA ASP A 93 -9.50 4.60 9.43
C ASP A 93 -9.01 3.76 8.24
N ILE A 94 -9.51 2.53 8.12
CA ILE A 94 -9.17 1.59 7.05
C ILE A 94 -10.38 1.35 6.14
N ALA A 95 -10.16 1.32 4.83
CA ALA A 95 -11.18 0.94 3.88
C ALA A 95 -10.63 0.09 2.73
N PHE A 96 -11.54 -0.66 2.12
CA PHE A 96 -11.29 -1.49 0.95
C PHE A 96 -12.23 -1.08 -0.17
N LEU A 97 -11.64 -0.85 -1.34
CA LEU A 97 -12.37 -0.66 -2.60
C LEU A 97 -12.20 -1.91 -3.47
N GLY A 98 -13.22 -2.26 -4.25
CA GLY A 98 -13.08 -3.29 -5.26
C GLY A 98 -13.97 -3.10 -6.47
N LYS A 99 -13.61 -3.75 -7.58
CA LYS A 99 -14.41 -3.70 -8.82
C LYS A 99 -15.78 -4.36 -8.64
N ASN A 100 -15.87 -5.37 -7.78
CA ASN A 100 -17.04 -6.22 -7.62
C ASN A 100 -17.33 -6.47 -6.12
N LEU A 101 -18.61 -6.52 -5.72
CA LEU A 101 -19.03 -6.78 -4.33
C LEU A 101 -18.66 -8.19 -3.80
N ALA A 102 -18.28 -9.12 -4.68
CA ALA A 102 -17.92 -10.49 -4.33
C ALA A 102 -16.44 -10.67 -3.96
N GLU A 103 -15.64 -9.60 -4.04
CA GLU A 103 -14.21 -9.66 -3.78
C GLU A 103 -13.94 -10.00 -2.30
N LYS A 104 -13.03 -10.95 -2.06
CA LYS A 104 -12.71 -11.39 -0.70
C LYS A 104 -11.58 -10.54 -0.12
N ILE A 105 -11.87 -9.84 0.98
CA ILE A 105 -10.87 -9.12 1.76
C ILE A 105 -10.02 -10.13 2.54
N PRO A 106 -8.67 -10.13 2.39
CA PRO A 106 -7.81 -11.03 3.14
C PRO A 106 -7.91 -10.79 4.65
N LYS A 107 -8.06 -11.86 5.43
CA LYS A 107 -8.04 -11.79 6.89
C LYS A 107 -6.62 -11.52 7.39
N ASN A 108 -6.49 -10.73 8.46
CA ASN A 108 -5.20 -10.41 9.10
C ASN A 108 -4.17 -9.84 8.11
N PHE A 109 -4.66 -9.06 7.14
CA PHE A 109 -3.84 -8.43 6.12
C PHE A 109 -2.84 -7.43 6.73
N LEU A 110 -3.30 -6.63 7.69
CA LEU A 110 -2.46 -5.68 8.41
C LEU A 110 -1.72 -6.38 9.55
N LYS A 111 -0.39 -6.28 9.55
CA LYS A 111 0.45 -6.77 10.65
C LYS A 111 0.47 -5.77 11.80
N LYS A 112 1.02 -6.22 12.93
CA LYS A 112 1.20 -5.37 14.11
C LYS A 112 2.61 -4.78 14.04
N GLY A 113 2.70 -3.45 14.06
CA GLY A 113 3.97 -2.76 14.15
C GLY A 113 4.59 -2.83 15.55
N ILE A 114 5.90 -2.67 15.61
CA ILE A 114 6.70 -2.66 16.85
C ILE A 114 7.34 -1.28 17.02
N ILE A 115 7.32 -0.71 18.23
CA ILE A 115 7.97 0.57 18.51
C ILE A 115 9.47 0.50 18.16
N GLY A 116 9.95 1.47 17.39
CA GLY A 116 11.33 1.52 16.88
C GLY A 116 11.57 0.71 15.61
N GLU A 117 10.61 -0.09 15.14
CA GLU A 117 10.69 -0.80 13.86
C GLU A 117 10.86 0.20 12.71
N LYS A 118 11.80 -0.09 11.81
CA LYS A 118 12.00 0.67 10.58
C LYS A 118 10.87 0.39 9.61
N ILE A 119 10.41 1.44 8.98
CA ILE A 119 9.29 1.40 8.04
C ILE A 119 9.61 2.24 6.82
N PHE A 120 8.86 1.97 5.76
CA PHE A 120 8.87 2.81 4.57
C PHE A 120 7.48 2.90 3.94
N ALA A 121 7.30 3.92 3.11
CA ALA A 121 6.10 4.14 2.34
C ALA A 121 6.48 4.70 0.96
N PHE A 122 5.66 4.44 -0.05
CA PHE A 122 5.83 5.02 -1.39
C PHE A 122 4.66 5.97 -1.67
N VAL A 123 4.97 7.23 -1.93
CA VAL A 123 3.98 8.27 -2.24
C VAL A 123 4.16 8.78 -3.66
N GLU A 124 3.10 9.32 -4.27
CA GLU A 124 3.18 9.92 -5.60
C GLU A 124 3.00 11.44 -5.53
N ARG A 125 4.07 12.17 -5.84
CA ARG A 125 4.10 13.64 -5.83
C ARG A 125 4.64 14.12 -7.18
N ASP A 126 3.93 15.06 -7.82
CA ASP A 126 4.28 15.60 -9.14
C ASP A 126 4.54 14.51 -10.21
N GLY A 127 3.74 13.44 -10.17
CA GLY A 127 3.86 12.30 -11.09
C GLY A 127 5.09 11.41 -10.85
N LYS A 128 5.85 11.66 -9.77
CA LYS A 128 6.99 10.84 -9.37
C LYS A 128 6.67 10.08 -8.09
N LYS A 129 7.10 8.83 -8.06
CA LYS A 129 7.03 8.01 -6.86
C LYS A 129 8.26 8.28 -6.00
N ILE A 130 8.04 8.52 -4.71
CA ILE A 130 9.05 8.90 -3.73
C ILE A 130 8.96 7.91 -2.58
N LYS A 131 10.11 7.30 -2.26
CA LYS A 131 10.23 6.48 -1.06
C LYS A 131 10.44 7.37 0.16
N LEU A 132 9.60 7.18 1.17
CA LEU A 132 9.73 7.75 2.50
C LEU A 132 10.24 6.64 3.42
N GLU A 133 11.15 6.98 4.32
CA GLU A 133 11.70 6.06 5.33
C GLU A 133 11.58 6.69 6.71
N GLY A 134 11.35 5.87 7.72
CA GLY A 134 11.16 6.30 9.09
C GLY A 134 11.10 5.13 10.06
N LYS A 135 10.50 5.36 11.22
CA LYS A 135 10.27 4.35 12.26
C LYS A 135 8.94 4.57 12.97
N ILE A 136 8.49 3.51 13.64
CA ILE A 136 7.35 3.59 14.54
C ILE A 136 7.76 4.27 15.85
N ILE A 137 7.04 5.32 16.22
CA ILE A 137 7.20 6.08 17.48
C ILE A 137 6.35 5.47 18.60
N ALA A 138 5.11 5.10 18.27
CA ALA A 138 4.17 4.51 19.21
C ALA A 138 3.19 3.58 18.49
N THR A 139 2.51 2.72 19.23
CA THR A 139 1.49 1.79 18.71
C THR A 139 0.19 1.99 19.46
N ASP A 140 -0.94 1.67 18.83
CA ASP A 140 -2.27 1.71 19.43
C ASP A 140 -2.63 3.10 19.99
N VAL A 141 -2.53 4.10 19.12
CA VAL A 141 -2.66 5.52 19.47
C VAL A 141 -4.08 6.00 19.16
N MET A 142 -4.70 6.65 20.13
CA MET A 142 -5.98 7.33 19.90
C MET A 142 -5.72 8.68 19.22
N VAL A 143 -6.25 8.85 18.03
CA VAL A 143 -6.17 10.09 17.25
C VAL A 143 -7.52 10.77 17.32
N ALA A 144 -7.54 12.02 17.78
CA ALA A 144 -8.74 12.84 17.82
C ALA A 144 -8.47 14.19 17.19
N GLY A 145 -9.44 14.72 16.45
CA GLY A 145 -9.31 16.01 15.79
C GLY A 145 -10.63 16.49 15.20
N PHE A 146 -10.52 17.50 14.33
CA PHE A 146 -11.66 18.07 13.62
C PHE A 146 -11.41 17.96 12.11
N PHE A 147 -12.42 17.53 11.37
CA PHE A 147 -12.44 17.70 9.92
C PHE A 147 -12.58 19.17 9.56
N GLU A 148 -12.24 19.56 8.32
CA GLU A 148 -12.36 20.95 7.84
C GLU A 148 -13.78 21.51 7.93
N ASN A 149 -14.80 20.64 7.90
CA ASN A 149 -16.20 21.01 8.09
C ASN A 149 -16.60 21.18 9.58
N GLY A 150 -15.63 21.17 10.50
CA GLY A 150 -15.83 21.33 11.94
C GLY A 150 -16.35 20.10 12.67
N LYS A 151 -16.56 18.97 11.99
CA LYS A 151 -16.99 17.73 12.65
C LYS A 151 -15.84 17.06 13.38
N ASN A 152 -16.10 16.65 14.63
CA ASN A 152 -15.15 15.88 15.41
C ASN A 152 -14.93 14.50 14.78
N PHE A 153 -13.72 13.99 14.88
CA PHE A 153 -13.42 12.59 14.64
C PHE A 153 -12.53 12.05 15.75
N SER A 154 -12.66 10.76 16.00
CA SER A 154 -11.71 10.01 16.80
C SER A 154 -11.60 8.60 16.25
N PHE A 155 -10.39 8.11 16.08
CA PHE A 155 -10.14 6.74 15.67
C PHE A 155 -8.89 6.21 16.38
N ARG A 156 -8.70 4.90 16.34
CA ARG A 156 -7.56 4.20 16.90
C ARG A 156 -6.59 3.89 15.77
N ALA A 157 -5.52 4.66 15.67
CA ALA A 157 -4.42 4.39 14.75
C ALA A 157 -3.60 3.21 15.28
N ARG A 158 -3.18 2.30 14.40
CA ARG A 158 -2.40 1.12 14.82
C ARG A 158 -0.98 1.53 15.15
N ILE A 159 -0.44 2.52 14.44
CA ILE A 159 0.91 3.05 14.62
C ILE A 159 0.94 4.59 14.52
N LEU A 160 1.89 5.20 15.24
CA LEU A 160 2.35 6.57 15.05
C LEU A 160 3.78 6.53 14.52
N THR A 161 4.12 7.35 13.54
CA THR A 161 5.42 7.29 12.84
C THR A 161 6.04 8.67 12.64
N ASP A 162 7.34 8.72 12.31
CA ASP A 162 8.05 9.94 11.92
C ASP A 162 8.18 10.11 10.39
N LEU A 163 7.37 9.39 9.59
CA LEU A 163 7.37 9.54 8.14
C LEU A 163 7.01 10.99 7.76
N SER A 164 7.79 11.58 6.85
CA SER A 164 7.56 12.93 6.33
C SER A 164 6.44 12.95 5.27
N VAL A 165 5.20 12.79 5.73
CA VAL A 165 3.98 12.80 4.93
C VAL A 165 3.42 14.22 4.75
N GLN A 166 2.68 14.45 3.66
CA GLN A 166 2.02 15.71 3.35
C GLN A 166 0.61 15.48 2.80
N SER A 167 -0.23 16.52 2.81
CA SER A 167 -1.59 16.45 2.26
C SER A 167 -1.60 15.81 0.87
N GLY A 168 -2.48 14.84 0.68
CA GLY A 168 -2.55 14.00 -0.52
C GLY A 168 -1.90 12.62 -0.39
N ASP A 169 -1.02 12.39 0.60
CA ASP A 169 -0.42 11.07 0.85
C ASP A 169 -1.36 10.13 1.65
N SER A 170 -2.51 10.62 2.14
CA SER A 170 -3.47 9.80 2.90
C SER A 170 -3.90 8.57 2.12
N GLY A 171 -3.96 7.42 2.81
CA GLY A 171 -4.26 6.11 2.23
C GLY A 171 -3.06 5.36 1.66
N THR A 172 -1.87 5.98 1.62
CA THR A 172 -0.64 5.26 1.27
C THR A 172 -0.33 4.16 2.28
N PRO A 173 -0.03 2.92 1.86
CA PRO A 173 0.38 1.85 2.77
C PRO A 173 1.73 2.12 3.43
N ILE A 174 1.85 1.71 4.69
CA ILE A 174 3.09 1.74 5.47
C ILE A 174 3.59 0.30 5.61
N PHE A 175 4.86 0.08 5.25
CA PHE A 175 5.48 -1.24 5.23
C PHE A 175 6.62 -1.37 6.24
N ASN A 176 6.84 -2.57 6.76
CA ASN A 176 8.09 -2.93 7.44
C ASN A 176 9.16 -3.43 6.45
N GLU A 177 10.37 -3.70 6.95
CA GLU A 177 11.48 -4.26 6.16
C GLU A 177 11.19 -5.64 5.54
N LEU A 178 10.16 -6.35 6.03
CA LEU A 178 9.69 -7.62 5.48
C LEU A 178 8.61 -7.45 4.41
N ASN A 179 8.34 -6.22 3.96
CA ASN A 179 7.32 -5.89 2.97
C ASN A 179 5.88 -6.17 3.44
N GLU A 180 5.66 -6.26 4.74
CA GLU A 180 4.33 -6.45 5.30
C GLU A 180 3.67 -5.11 5.57
N ILE A 181 2.38 -5.00 5.24
CA ILE A 181 1.62 -3.77 5.48
C ILE A 181 1.24 -3.70 6.96
N LEU A 182 1.62 -2.60 7.61
CA LEU A 182 1.34 -2.38 9.03
C LEU A 182 0.08 -1.53 9.22
N ASP A 183 -0.08 -0.51 8.37
CA ASP A 183 -1.16 0.47 8.42
C ASP A 183 -1.24 1.26 7.10
N VAL A 184 -2.13 2.24 7.01
CA VAL A 184 -2.13 3.28 5.96
C VAL A 184 -1.87 4.65 6.56
N VAL A 185 -1.35 5.57 5.75
CA VAL A 185 -1.11 6.96 6.13
C VAL A 185 -2.45 7.65 6.41
N HIS A 186 -2.58 8.21 7.60
CA HIS A 186 -3.60 9.19 7.94
C HIS A 186 -2.93 10.54 8.20
N ILE A 187 -3.44 11.60 7.58
CA ILE A 187 -3.00 12.96 7.84
C ILE A 187 -4.19 13.74 8.36
N SER A 188 -4.08 14.18 9.61
CA SER A 188 -4.96 15.18 10.17
C SER A 188 -4.18 16.48 10.32
N ASN A 189 -4.71 17.55 9.73
CA ASN A 189 -4.25 18.89 10.04
C ASN A 189 -4.68 19.20 11.48
N PHE A 190 -3.78 19.01 12.44
CA PHE A 190 -3.94 19.61 13.75
C PHE A 190 -3.75 21.12 13.58
N HIS A 191 -4.86 21.86 13.44
CA HIS A 191 -4.82 23.28 13.72
C HIS A 191 -4.40 23.43 15.19
N LYS A 192 -3.19 23.96 15.40
CA LYS A 192 -2.73 24.43 16.70
C LYS A 192 -3.60 25.59 17.17
#